data_AF-A0A6P1MA16-F1
#
_entry.id   AF-A0A6P1MA16-F1
#
_cell.length_a   1.000
_cell.length_b   1.000
_cell.length_c   1.000
_cell.angle_alpha   90.00
_cell.angle_beta   90.00
_cell.angle_gamma   90.00
#
_symmetry.space_group_name_H-M   'P 1'
#
loop_
_entity.id
_entity.type
_entity.pdbx_description
1 polymer ?
#
loop_
_entity_poly.entity_id
_entity_poly.type
_entity_poly.pdbx_seq_one_letter_code
_entity_poly.pdbx_strand_id
1 'polypeptide(L)'
;MNIALINKETNSCENIAVFEDIQKAVELFGEQYIIAEQTENYGIGDIYKDGIWSKKECIPAELPQQRREHAYETMRYKADQTPLILWKEEALTVNEANKKWMMYSAEGSEIANELSVLIVMAKSYIREIYPDNE
;
A
#
# COMPACT_ATOMS: atom_id res chain seq x y z
N MET A 1 1.97 23.68 -28.14
CA MET A 1 1.69 22.26 -27.83
C MET A 1 1.81 22.02 -26.34
N ASN A 2 0.96 21.16 -25.80
CA ASN A 2 1.03 20.73 -24.40
C ASN A 2 1.99 19.55 -24.29
N ILE A 3 3.05 19.73 -23.53
CA ILE A 3 4.09 18.73 -23.31
C ILE A 3 3.99 18.23 -21.88
N ALA A 4 3.85 16.92 -21.72
CA ALA A 4 3.92 16.24 -20.45
C ALA A 4 5.38 16.03 -20.03
N LEU A 5 5.68 16.42 -18.80
CA LEU A 5 6.94 16.13 -18.12
C LEU A 5 6.73 14.90 -17.24
N ILE A 6 7.24 13.76 -17.68
CA ILE A 6 7.00 12.46 -17.05
C ILE A 6 8.23 12.01 -16.28
N ASN A 7 8.06 11.67 -15.01
CA ASN A 7 9.13 11.18 -14.15
C ASN A 7 9.70 9.85 -14.68
N LYS A 8 11.02 9.78 -14.85
CA LYS A 8 11.71 8.60 -15.42
C LYS A 8 11.63 7.35 -14.55
N GLU A 9 11.47 7.50 -13.24
CA GLU A 9 11.41 6.40 -12.28
C GLU A 9 9.99 5.86 -12.14
N THR A 10 9.01 6.76 -11.98
CA THR A 10 7.62 6.38 -11.70
C THR A 10 6.74 6.29 -12.94
N ASN A 11 7.20 6.78 -14.09
CA ASN A 11 6.42 6.96 -15.31
C ASN A 11 5.19 7.87 -15.13
N SER A 12 5.12 8.64 -14.04
CA SER A 12 3.98 9.52 -13.76
C SER A 12 4.20 10.91 -14.37
N CYS A 13 3.18 11.45 -15.01
CA CYS A 13 3.15 12.83 -15.49
C CYS A 13 3.13 13.78 -14.28
N GLU A 14 4.22 14.50 -14.04
CA GLU A 14 4.34 15.43 -12.90
C GLU A 14 3.86 16.82 -13.25
N ASN A 15 3.99 17.23 -14.52
CA ASN A 15 3.63 18.55 -14.97
C ASN A 15 3.26 18.57 -16.45
N ILE A 16 2.48 19.58 -16.85
CA ILE A 16 2.14 19.86 -18.24
C ILE A 16 2.54 21.30 -18.52
N ALA A 17 3.46 21.48 -19.46
CA ALA A 17 3.98 22.77 -19.86
C ALA A 17 3.70 23.04 -21.34
N VAL A 18 3.55 24.32 -21.68
CA VAL A 18 3.24 24.73 -23.05
C VAL A 18 4.52 25.16 -23.75
N PHE A 19 4.84 24.51 -24.87
CA PHE A 19 5.97 24.85 -25.72
C PHE A 19 5.54 25.12 -27.17
N GLU A 20 6.38 25.83 -27.91
CA GLU A 20 6.22 26.00 -29.35
C GLU A 20 6.60 24.71 -30.11
N ASP A 21 7.62 24.00 -29.62
CA ASP A 21 8.15 22.77 -30.20
C ASP A 21 8.65 21.81 -29.11
N ILE A 22 8.60 20.51 -29.41
CA ILE A 22 9.02 19.43 -28.52
C ILE A 22 10.54 19.40 -28.35
N GLN A 23 11.33 19.79 -29.36
CA GLN A 23 12.80 19.79 -29.25
C GLN A 23 13.27 20.73 -28.13
N LYS A 24 12.64 21.90 -28.01
CA LYS A 24 12.92 22.85 -26.93
C LYS A 24 12.61 22.29 -25.54
N ALA A 25 11.55 21.50 -25.41
CA ALA A 25 11.22 20.83 -24.16
C ALA A 25 12.23 19.71 -23.84
N VAL A 26 12.70 18.97 -24.85
CA VAL A 26 13.77 17.97 -24.72
C VAL A 26 15.09 18.61 -24.30
N GLU A 27 15.47 19.73 -24.89
CA GLU A 27 16.69 20.46 -24.53
C GLU A 27 16.67 20.96 -23.07
N LEU A 28 15.51 21.43 -22.60
CA LEU A 28 15.39 22.00 -21.24
C LEU A 28 15.19 20.93 -20.15
N PHE A 29 14.45 19.86 -20.46
CA PHE A 29 13.96 18.91 -19.44
C PHE A 29 14.30 17.45 -19.73
N GLY A 30 14.79 17.10 -20.92
CA GLY A 30 15.02 15.71 -21.34
C GLY A 30 16.04 14.95 -20.49
N GLU A 31 16.91 15.65 -19.76
CA GLU A 31 17.81 15.02 -18.78
C GLU A 31 17.05 14.48 -17.56
N GLN A 32 16.01 15.16 -17.10
CA GLN A 32 15.27 14.83 -15.87
C GLN A 32 13.96 14.09 -16.16
N TYR A 33 13.33 14.39 -17.28
CA TYR A 33 11.99 13.93 -17.63
C TYR A 33 11.97 13.14 -18.93
N ILE A 34 11.00 12.24 -19.05
CA ILE A 34 10.52 11.74 -20.33
C ILE A 34 9.59 12.83 -20.89
N ILE A 35 9.85 13.25 -22.12
CA ILE A 35 9.12 14.32 -22.79
C ILE A 35 8.17 13.69 -23.79
N ALA A 36 6.88 13.93 -23.62
CA ALA A 36 5.85 13.43 -24.53
C ALA A 36 4.77 14.49 -24.76
N GLU A 37 4.11 14.44 -25.91
CA GLU A 37 2.93 15.26 -26.14
C GLU A 37 1.77 14.77 -25.27
N GLN A 38 1.06 15.71 -24.64
CA GLN A 38 -0.12 15.39 -23.86
C GLN A 38 -1.23 14.90 -24.79
N THR A 39 -1.86 13.77 -24.43
CA THR A 39 -3.06 13.28 -25.12
C THR A 39 -4.33 13.74 -24.39
N GLU A 40 -5.39 14.02 -25.14
CA GLU A 40 -6.71 14.33 -24.57
C GLU A 40 -7.15 13.22 -23.60
N ASN A 41 -7.78 13.62 -22.50
CA ASN A 41 -8.17 12.76 -21.37
C ASN A 41 -7.03 12.29 -20.45
N TYR A 42 -5.77 12.64 -20.70
CA TYR A 42 -4.66 12.36 -19.79
C TYR A 42 -4.05 13.63 -19.21
N GLY A 43 -3.63 13.56 -17.95
CA GLY A 43 -3.24 14.73 -17.16
C GLY A 43 -2.09 14.47 -16.20
N ILE A 44 -1.85 15.46 -15.34
CA ILE A 44 -0.94 15.32 -14.20
C ILE A 44 -1.44 14.17 -13.32
N GLY A 45 -0.51 13.31 -12.91
CA GLY A 45 -0.76 12.10 -12.13
C GLY A 45 -0.87 10.85 -13.00
N ASP A 46 -1.35 10.93 -14.25
CA ASP A 46 -1.48 9.77 -15.12
C ASP A 46 -0.12 9.16 -15.49
N ILE A 47 -0.12 7.88 -15.91
CA ILE A 47 1.09 7.13 -16.22
C ILE A 47 1.34 7.15 -17.73
N TYR A 48 2.59 7.39 -18.13
CA TYR A 48 3.07 7.29 -19.50
C TYR A 48 4.27 6.35 -19.56
N LYS A 49 4.09 5.17 -20.13
CA LYS A 49 5.13 4.14 -20.22
C LYS A 49 5.13 3.52 -21.60
N ASP A 50 6.32 3.36 -22.18
CA ASP A 50 6.53 2.72 -23.49
C ASP A 50 5.66 3.33 -24.62
N GLY A 51 5.39 4.64 -24.55
CA GLY A 51 4.55 5.34 -25.52
C GLY A 51 3.04 5.28 -25.25
N ILE A 52 2.62 4.63 -24.16
CA ILE A 52 1.21 4.36 -23.85
C ILE A 52 0.80 5.12 -22.59
N TRP A 53 -0.31 5.84 -22.70
CA TRP A 53 -0.96 6.50 -21.57
C TRP A 53 -1.91 5.55 -20.84
N SER A 54 -1.89 5.58 -19.51
CA SER A 54 -2.88 4.92 -18.65
C SER A 54 -3.26 5.81 -17.48
N LYS A 55 -4.52 5.67 -17.03
CA LYS A 55 -4.97 6.37 -15.82
C LYS A 55 -4.20 5.82 -14.63
N LYS A 56 -3.61 6.72 -13.84
CA LYS A 56 -3.07 6.29 -12.55
C LYS A 56 -4.25 5.89 -11.69
N GLU A 57 -4.37 4.58 -11.45
CA GLU A 57 -5.23 4.11 -10.38
C GLU A 57 -4.72 4.76 -9.11
N CYS A 58 -5.52 5.69 -8.58
CA CYS A 58 -5.35 6.17 -7.22
C CYS A 58 -5.77 4.99 -6.34
N ILE A 59 -4.85 4.05 -6.11
CA ILE A 59 -4.95 3.19 -4.95
C ILE A 59 -4.89 4.19 -3.80
N PRO A 60 -5.98 4.37 -3.03
CA PRO A 60 -5.96 5.29 -1.91
C PRO A 60 -4.74 4.95 -1.08
N ALA A 61 -3.95 5.96 -0.68
CA ALA A 61 -2.95 5.73 0.36
C ALA A 61 -3.72 5.09 1.52
N GLU A 62 -3.48 3.80 1.79
CA GLU A 62 -4.30 3.04 2.73
C GLU A 62 -4.36 3.84 4.02
N LEU A 63 -5.57 4.25 4.42
CA LEU A 63 -5.77 4.96 5.67
C LEU A 63 -5.13 4.13 6.79
N PRO A 64 -4.63 4.74 7.88
CA PRO A 64 -4.00 3.97 8.95
C PRO A 64 -4.86 2.80 9.45
N GLN A 65 -6.19 2.95 9.44
CA GLN A 65 -7.14 1.87 9.71
C GLN A 65 -7.09 0.73 8.68
N GLN A 66 -7.04 1.03 7.39
CA GLN A 66 -6.97 0.02 6.32
C GLN A 66 -5.67 -0.78 6.39
N ARG A 67 -4.54 -0.12 6.68
CA ARG A 67 -3.24 -0.79 6.90
C ARG A 67 -3.31 -1.77 8.08
N ARG A 68 -3.98 -1.40 9.17
CA ARG A 68 -4.21 -2.30 10.32
C ARG A 68 -5.10 -3.48 9.96
N GLU A 69 -6.22 -3.22 9.28
CA GLU A 69 -7.15 -4.27 8.85
C GLU A 69 -6.43 -5.27 7.94
N HIS A 70 -5.65 -4.77 6.99
CA HIS A 70 -4.80 -5.60 6.14
C HIS A 70 -3.77 -6.39 6.96
N ALA A 71 -3.08 -5.76 7.92
CA ALA A 71 -2.14 -6.45 8.78
C ALA A 71 -2.81 -7.53 9.67
N TYR A 72 -4.04 -7.31 10.14
CA TYR A 72 -4.79 -8.35 10.86
C TYR A 72 -5.11 -9.57 9.99
N GLU A 73 -5.23 -9.37 8.68
CA GLU A 73 -5.51 -10.42 7.71
C GLU A 73 -4.26 -11.17 7.27
N THR A 74 -3.13 -10.49 7.09
CA THR A 74 -1.98 -11.03 6.36
C THR A 74 -0.72 -11.23 7.21
N MET A 75 -0.55 -10.48 8.31
CA MET A 75 0.68 -10.51 9.10
C MET A 75 0.76 -11.75 10.00
N ARG A 76 1.71 -12.64 9.71
CA ARG A 76 2.02 -13.83 10.53
C ARG A 76 3.27 -13.71 11.38
N TYR A 77 4.19 -12.82 11.02
CA TYR A 77 5.50 -12.68 11.64
C TYR A 77 5.80 -11.22 11.96
N LYS A 78 6.56 -10.99 13.02
CA LYS A 78 7.11 -9.69 13.40
C LYS A 78 8.34 -9.35 12.57
N ALA A 79 8.88 -8.15 12.76
CA ALA A 79 10.08 -7.69 12.05
C ALA A 79 11.32 -8.58 12.30
N ASP A 80 11.41 -9.19 13.49
CA ASP A 80 12.47 -10.11 13.90
C ASP A 80 12.23 -11.57 13.46
N GLN A 81 11.26 -11.81 12.56
CA GLN A 81 10.84 -13.14 12.07
C GLN A 81 10.23 -14.05 13.15
N THR A 82 9.98 -13.56 14.37
CA THR A 82 9.22 -14.32 15.35
C THR A 82 7.72 -14.35 14.97
N PRO A 83 7.01 -15.46 15.22
CA PRO A 83 5.57 -15.53 14.97
C PRO A 83 4.82 -14.42 15.72
N LEU A 84 3.90 -13.76 15.03
CA LEU A 84 3.04 -12.73 15.61
C LEU A 84 2.13 -13.35 16.68
N ILE A 85 1.51 -14.48 16.34
CA ILE A 85 0.82 -15.39 17.25
C ILE A 85 1.34 -16.79 16.97
N LEU A 86 1.93 -17.43 17.98
CA LEU A 86 2.30 -18.85 17.92
C LEU A 86 1.24 -19.66 18.65
N TRP A 87 0.55 -20.55 17.95
CA TRP A 87 -0.49 -21.40 18.52
C TRP A 87 -0.33 -22.84 18.03
N LYS A 88 -0.07 -23.79 18.95
CA LYS A 88 0.16 -25.20 18.61
C LYS A 88 1.16 -25.38 17.47
N GLU A 89 2.31 -24.69 17.57
CA GLU A 89 3.39 -24.69 16.57
C GLU A 89 3.05 -24.02 15.22
N GLU A 90 1.85 -23.44 15.08
CA GLU A 90 1.40 -22.72 13.89
C GLU A 90 1.50 -21.20 14.10
N ALA A 91 2.11 -20.49 13.14
CA ALA A 91 2.12 -19.03 13.11
C ALA A 91 0.80 -18.51 12.50
N LEU A 92 0.01 -17.80 13.28
CA LEU A 92 -1.32 -17.33 12.90
C LEU A 92 -1.36 -15.81 12.67
N THR A 93 -2.27 -15.39 11.80
CA THR A 93 -2.71 -13.98 11.75
C THR A 93 -3.74 -13.68 12.84
N VAL A 94 -3.99 -12.40 13.10
CA VAL A 94 -5.02 -11.98 14.07
C VAL A 94 -6.39 -12.52 13.68
N ASN A 95 -6.75 -12.51 12.39
CA ASN A 95 -8.04 -13.00 11.92
C ASN A 95 -8.19 -14.52 12.06
N GLU A 96 -7.12 -15.28 11.82
CA GLU A 96 -7.14 -16.73 12.04
C GLU A 96 -7.26 -17.08 13.52
N ALA A 97 -6.53 -16.37 14.39
CA ALA A 97 -6.63 -16.52 15.83
C ALA A 97 -8.04 -16.18 16.33
N ASN A 98 -8.68 -15.10 15.83
CA ASN A 98 -10.07 -14.77 16.15
C ASN A 98 -11.05 -15.87 15.73
N LYS A 99 -10.86 -16.50 14.56
CA LYS A 99 -11.69 -17.63 14.12
C LYS A 99 -11.57 -18.82 15.06
N LYS A 100 -10.34 -19.20 15.44
CA LYS A 100 -10.10 -20.28 16.41
C LYS A 100 -10.68 -19.93 17.78
N TRP A 101 -10.51 -18.69 18.23
CA TRP A 101 -11.08 -18.19 19.48
C TRP A 101 -12.59 -18.33 19.52
N MET A 102 -13.28 -17.94 18.44
CA MET A 102 -14.74 -18.04 18.35
C MET A 102 -15.23 -19.49 18.46
N MET A 103 -14.49 -20.44 17.87
CA MET A 103 -14.80 -21.88 18.01
C MET A 103 -14.69 -22.33 19.47
N TYR A 104 -13.58 -22.04 20.14
CA TYR A 104 -13.36 -22.46 21.53
C TYR A 104 -14.22 -21.70 22.55
N SER A 105 -14.58 -20.45 22.26
CA SER A 105 -15.45 -19.65 23.13
C SER A 105 -16.88 -20.20 23.15
N ALA A 106 -17.37 -20.75 22.04
CA ALA A 106 -18.68 -21.40 22.00
C ALA A 106 -18.74 -22.66 22.87
N GLU A 107 -17.60 -23.30 23.09
CA GLU A 107 -17.44 -24.50 23.93
C GLU A 107 -17.17 -24.17 25.41
N GLY A 108 -17.07 -22.89 25.78
CA GLY A 108 -16.72 -22.46 27.15
C GLY A 108 -15.30 -22.86 27.58
N SER A 109 -14.39 -23.06 26.62
CA SER A 109 -13.04 -23.56 26.88
C SER A 109 -12.10 -22.48 27.42
N GLU A 110 -11.24 -22.85 28.38
CA GLU A 110 -10.14 -21.99 28.87
C GLU A 110 -9.16 -21.58 27.75
N ILE A 111 -9.12 -22.35 26.65
CA ILE A 111 -8.37 -22.05 25.43
C ILE A 111 -8.78 -20.70 24.83
N ALA A 112 -10.05 -20.31 24.98
CA ALA A 112 -10.52 -19.02 24.51
C ALA A 112 -9.87 -17.86 25.29
N ASN A 113 -9.54 -18.05 26.58
CA ASN A 113 -8.85 -17.02 27.36
C ASN A 113 -7.39 -16.89 26.90
N GLU A 114 -6.71 -18.01 26.65
CA GLU A 114 -5.33 -18.00 26.13
C GLU A 114 -5.24 -17.30 24.77
N LEU A 115 -6.11 -17.67 23.83
CA LEU A 115 -6.18 -17.04 22.52
C LEU A 115 -6.51 -15.55 22.62
N SER A 116 -7.38 -15.14 23.56
CA SER A 116 -7.71 -13.72 23.78
C SER A 116 -6.47 -12.90 24.12
N VAL A 117 -5.63 -13.39 25.02
CA VAL A 117 -4.40 -12.70 25.42
C VAL A 117 -3.44 -12.57 24.23
N LEU A 118 -3.26 -13.64 23.45
CA LEU A 118 -2.40 -13.63 22.26
C LEU A 118 -2.91 -12.65 21.19
N ILE A 119 -4.22 -12.62 20.94
CA ILE A 119 -4.86 -11.71 20.00
C ILE A 119 -4.68 -10.25 20.43
N VAL A 120 -4.87 -9.94 21.72
CA VAL A 120 -4.68 -8.58 22.25
C VAL A 120 -3.24 -8.13 22.07
N MET A 121 -2.27 -8.97 22.42
CA MET A 121 -0.83 -8.68 22.24
C MET A 121 -0.48 -8.42 20.76
N ALA A 122 -0.98 -9.26 19.85
CA ALA A 122 -0.76 -9.09 18.42
C ALA A 122 -1.39 -7.80 17.86
N LYS A 123 -2.62 -7.47 18.30
CA LYS A 123 -3.29 -6.22 17.91
C LYS A 123 -2.54 -4.99 18.42
N SER A 124 -2.03 -5.02 19.64
CA SER A 124 -1.21 -3.93 20.19
C SER A 124 0.05 -3.72 19.37
N TYR A 125 0.79 -4.79 19.04
CA TYR A 125 1.97 -4.70 18.18
C TYR A 125 1.65 -4.11 16.80
N ILE A 126 0.56 -4.54 16.16
CA ILE A 126 0.14 -3.99 14.86
C ILE A 126 -0.23 -2.50 14.97
N ARG A 127 -0.82 -2.06 16.08
CA ARG A 127 -1.12 -0.63 16.32
C ARG A 127 0.13 0.22 16.56
N GLU A 128 1.21 -0.36 17.07
CA GLU A 128 2.50 0.35 17.17
C GLU A 128 3.11 0.60 15.78
N ILE A 129 2.93 -0.34 14.85
CA ILE A 129 3.40 -0.20 13.46
C ILE A 129 2.49 0.74 12.66
N TYR A 130 1.18 0.63 12.85
CA TYR A 130 0.16 1.39 12.14
C TYR A 130 -0.75 2.14 13.13
N PRO A 131 -0.31 3.29 13.68
CA PRO A 131 -1.03 4.01 14.74
C PRO A 131 -2.38 4.60 14.29
N ASP A 132 -3.25 4.91 15.26
CA ASP A 132 -4.60 5.42 15.00
C ASP A 132 -4.61 6.87 14.44
N ASN A 133 -3.59 7.67 14.72
CA ASN A 133 -3.44 9.05 14.24
C ASN A 133 -2.05 9.23 13.59
N GLU A 134 -2.00 9.74 12.36
CA GLU A 134 -0.82 10.43 11.78
C GLU A 134 -1.01 11.94 11.92
#